data_AF-A0A4U1EAP0-F1
#
_entry.id   AF-A0A4U1EAP0-F1
#
_cell.length_a   1.000
_cell.length_b   1.000
_cell.length_c   1.000
_cell.angle_alpha   90.00
_cell.angle_beta   90.00
_cell.angle_gamma   90.00
#
_symmetry.space_group_name_H-M   'P 1'
#
loop_
_entity.id
_entity.type
_entity.pdbx_description
1 polymer ?
#
loop_
_entity_poly.entity_id
_entity_poly.type
_entity_poly.pdbx_seq_one_letter_code
_entity_poly.pdbx_strand_id
1 'polypeptide(L)'
;CLKNPLETLSITNCLISEADLMHLSQCPSVSQLKDLSLSGVNLTSISSKPLWVLIEKASATLQDLDLDECGIMDSQFSALLPALSHCSQLTTFSFCGNPISMAVLESLLRHTVGLSKLSHVLYPAPLESYEDVHGTVHLGRLAHLHARLKQVLQELGLPSMVWFSGNPCPHCGDRTFYSPEPILCPCYMAA
;
A
#
# COMPACT_ATOMS: atom_id res chain seq x y z
N CYS A 1 6.55 17.32 27.17
CA CYS A 1 6.08 16.01 26.69
C CYS A 1 4.58 16.10 26.39
N LEU A 2 4.12 15.52 25.29
CA LEU A 2 2.67 15.41 25.01
C LEU A 2 2.00 14.65 26.17
N LYS A 3 0.84 15.15 26.62
CA LYS A 3 0.09 14.54 27.73
C LYS A 3 -0.63 13.25 27.33
N ASN A 4 -0.92 13.12 26.03
CA ASN A 4 -1.52 11.94 25.42
C ASN A 4 -0.51 11.31 24.45
N PRO A 5 -0.51 9.97 24.31
CA PRO A 5 0.30 9.30 23.31
C PRO A 5 -0.07 9.77 21.90
N LEU A 6 0.90 9.82 21.00
CA LEU A 6 0.67 10.13 19.60
C LEU A 6 0.02 8.92 18.93
N GLU A 7 -1.26 9.03 18.56
CA GLU A 7 -2.00 7.95 17.91
C GLU A 7 -1.98 8.06 16.38
N THR A 8 -1.87 9.27 15.84
CA THR A 8 -1.90 9.52 14.39
C THR A 8 -0.64 10.28 13.99
N LEU A 9 0.06 9.77 12.99
CA LEU A 9 1.20 10.43 12.35
C LEU A 9 0.99 10.46 10.84
N SER A 10 0.92 11.67 10.29
CA SER A 10 0.77 11.89 8.85
C SER A 10 1.90 12.79 8.36
N ILE A 11 2.78 12.24 7.53
CA ILE A 11 3.84 12.97 6.84
C ILE A 11 3.61 12.77 5.35
N THR A 12 2.97 13.73 4.70
CA THR A 12 2.52 13.58 3.31
C THR A 12 3.19 14.58 2.38
N ASN A 13 3.57 14.15 1.17
CA ASN A 13 4.16 15.01 0.13
C ASN A 13 5.37 15.84 0.62
N CYS A 14 6.17 15.25 1.50
CA CYS A 14 7.32 15.90 2.11
C CYS A 14 8.62 15.19 1.72
N LEU A 15 9.72 15.94 1.72
CA LEU A 15 11.06 15.35 1.64
C LEU A 15 11.43 14.84 3.03
N ILE A 16 11.65 13.53 3.14
CA ILE A 16 12.22 12.89 4.33
C ILE A 16 13.57 12.30 3.95
N SER A 17 14.56 12.43 4.82
CA SER A 17 15.81 11.68 4.68
C SER A 17 15.74 10.33 5.39
N GLU A 18 16.66 9.43 5.07
CA GLU A 18 16.80 8.17 5.82
C GLU A 18 17.07 8.43 7.31
N ALA A 19 17.84 9.48 7.63
CA ALA A 19 18.14 9.85 9.01
C ALA A 19 16.87 10.27 9.77
N ASP A 20 15.99 11.06 9.15
CA ASP A 20 14.73 11.47 9.75
C ASP A 20 13.83 10.27 10.06
N LEU A 21 13.74 9.32 9.12
CA LEU A 21 12.95 8.10 9.31
C LEU A 21 13.57 7.18 10.38
N MET A 22 14.90 7.11 10.45
CA MET A 22 15.62 6.42 11.52
C MET A 22 15.34 7.06 12.88
N HIS A 23 15.39 8.38 12.99
CA HIS A 23 15.07 9.09 14.23
C HIS A 23 13.62 8.85 14.65
N LEU A 24 12.69 8.92 13.70
CA LEU A 24 11.28 8.64 13.96
C LEU A 24 11.07 7.23 14.49
N SER A 25 11.65 6.22 13.85
CA SER A 25 11.55 4.81 14.28
C SER A 25 12.09 4.57 15.71
N GLN A 26 13.00 5.41 16.18
CA GLN A 26 13.54 5.35 17.55
C GLN A 26 12.62 6.01 18.59
N CYS A 27 11.71 6.90 18.19
CA CYS A 27 10.79 7.56 19.12
C CYS A 27 9.90 6.55 19.86
N PRO A 28 9.84 6.58 21.21
CA PRO A 28 9.01 5.66 21.98
C PRO A 28 7.51 5.78 21.69
N SER A 29 7.06 6.97 21.27
CA SER A 29 5.66 7.25 20.93
C SER A 29 5.14 6.46 19.73
N VAL A 30 6.02 5.97 18.86
CA VAL A 30 5.64 5.16 17.68
C VAL A 30 4.87 3.91 18.06
N SER A 31 5.14 3.30 19.22
CA SER A 31 4.45 2.06 19.63
C SER A 31 2.96 2.26 19.95
N GLN A 32 2.50 3.51 20.01
CA GLN A 32 1.11 3.87 20.27
C GLN A 32 0.37 4.32 19.01
N LEU A 33 1.04 4.34 17.84
CA LEU A 33 0.43 4.76 16.59
C LEU A 33 -0.65 3.78 16.15
N LYS A 34 -1.83 4.33 15.89
CA LYS A 34 -2.95 3.67 15.22
C LYS A 34 -2.96 4.01 13.74
N ASP A 35 -2.61 5.23 13.38
CA ASP A 35 -2.62 5.70 12.00
C ASP A 35 -1.23 6.19 11.60
N LEU A 36 -0.70 5.63 10.51
CA LEU A 36 0.55 6.07 9.89
C LEU A 36 0.32 6.32 8.40
N SER A 37 0.45 7.58 7.97
CA SER A 37 0.51 7.93 6.55
C SER A 37 1.87 8.53 6.21
N LEU A 38 2.52 7.95 5.20
CA LEU A 38 3.71 8.48 4.54
C LEU A 38 3.42 8.81 3.06
N SER A 39 2.15 9.01 2.70
CA SER A 39 1.72 9.16 1.30
C SER A 39 2.46 10.28 0.56
N GLY A 40 2.95 9.99 -0.65
CA GLY A 40 3.69 10.93 -1.49
C GLY A 40 5.09 11.27 -0.98
N VAL A 41 5.58 10.62 0.09
CA VAL A 41 6.97 10.71 0.52
C VAL A 41 7.83 9.82 -0.37
N ASN A 42 8.87 10.38 -1.00
CA ASN A 42 9.74 9.59 -1.86
C ASN A 42 10.66 8.66 -1.04
N LEU A 43 10.39 7.35 -1.11
CA LEU A 43 11.14 6.30 -0.42
C LEU A 43 12.05 5.48 -1.36
N THR A 44 12.13 5.85 -2.64
CA THR A 44 12.91 5.10 -3.66
C THR A 44 14.38 4.90 -3.28
N SER A 45 15.02 5.93 -2.72
CA SER A 45 16.44 5.92 -2.36
C SER A 45 16.70 5.62 -0.88
N ILE A 46 15.67 5.35 -0.10
CA ILE A 46 15.78 5.08 1.34
C ILE A 46 15.84 3.57 1.55
N SER A 47 16.75 3.11 2.42
CA SER A 47 16.77 1.71 2.85
C SER A 47 15.40 1.26 3.36
N SER A 48 15.01 0.00 3.17
CA SER A 48 13.74 -0.50 3.73
C SER A 48 13.77 -0.62 5.26
N LYS A 49 14.97 -0.63 5.87
CA LYS A 49 15.16 -0.92 7.30
C LYS A 49 14.49 0.09 8.25
N PRO A 50 14.67 1.42 8.12
CA PRO A 50 14.00 2.38 8.98
C PRO A 50 12.47 2.27 8.92
N LEU A 51 11.91 2.09 7.72
CA LEU A 51 10.47 1.89 7.53
C LEU A 51 9.99 0.58 8.17
N TRP A 52 10.74 -0.51 8.00
CA TRP A 52 10.47 -1.78 8.64
C TRP A 52 10.44 -1.63 10.17
N VAL A 53 11.45 -0.98 10.77
CA VAL A 53 11.49 -0.76 12.23
C VAL A 53 10.31 0.08 12.71
N LEU A 54 9.92 1.10 11.94
CA LEU A 54 8.78 1.96 12.25
C LEU A 54 7.47 1.14 12.32
N ILE A 55 7.19 0.33 11.29
CA ILE A 55 6.00 -0.52 11.21
C ILE A 55 6.03 -1.59 12.31
N GLU A 56 7.15 -2.29 12.47
CA GLU A 56 7.33 -3.35 13.47
C GLU A 56 7.04 -2.82 14.89
N LYS A 57 7.52 -1.61 15.19
CA LYS A 57 7.34 -1.00 16.51
C LYS A 57 5.90 -0.59 16.80
N ALA A 58 5.13 -0.25 15.76
CA ALA A 58 3.70 0.07 15.85
C ALA A 58 2.79 -1.15 15.63
N SER A 59 3.33 -2.33 15.32
CA SER A 59 2.56 -3.51 14.89
C SER A 59 1.42 -3.91 15.83
N ALA A 60 1.59 -3.72 17.15
CA ALA A 60 0.56 -4.06 18.14
C ALA A 60 -0.65 -3.11 18.16
N THR A 61 -0.54 -1.91 17.58
CA THR A 61 -1.53 -0.82 17.70
C THR A 61 -2.02 -0.27 16.37
N LEU A 62 -1.22 -0.44 15.30
CA LEU A 62 -1.48 0.08 13.97
C LEU A 62 -2.76 -0.49 13.36
N GLN A 63 -3.68 0.40 12.98
CA GLN A 63 -4.99 0.13 12.40
C GLN A 63 -5.08 0.61 10.95
N ASP A 64 -4.40 1.71 10.62
CA ASP A 64 -4.42 2.31 9.29
C ASP A 64 -2.98 2.63 8.84
N LEU A 65 -2.59 2.04 7.71
CA LEU A 65 -1.29 2.27 7.08
C LEU A 65 -1.48 2.76 5.64
N ASP A 66 -0.91 3.92 5.35
CA ASP A 66 -0.94 4.53 4.03
C ASP A 66 0.48 4.83 3.55
N LEU A 67 0.88 4.11 2.50
CA LEU A 67 2.16 4.21 1.83
C LEU A 67 1.97 4.56 0.35
N ASP A 68 0.90 5.26 0.00
CA ASP A 68 0.62 5.62 -1.38
C ASP A 68 1.70 6.49 -2.00
N GLU A 69 1.97 6.30 -3.29
CA GLU A 69 2.84 7.16 -4.10
C GLU A 69 4.25 7.36 -3.51
N CYS A 70 4.74 6.37 -2.75
CA CYS A 70 6.05 6.42 -2.12
C CYS A 70 7.20 5.97 -3.04
N GLY A 71 6.90 5.44 -4.22
CA GLY A 71 7.89 4.86 -5.13
C GLY A 71 8.57 3.59 -4.60
N ILE A 72 7.94 2.87 -3.67
CA ILE A 72 8.46 1.63 -3.09
C ILE A 72 8.51 0.55 -4.18
N MET A 73 9.69 -0.05 -4.38
CA MET A 73 9.88 -1.14 -5.34
C MET A 73 9.70 -2.52 -4.69
N ASP A 74 9.55 -3.57 -5.51
CA ASP A 74 9.36 -4.95 -5.09
C ASP A 74 10.30 -5.44 -3.97
N SER A 75 11.60 -5.15 -4.07
CA SER A 75 12.60 -5.59 -3.08
C SER A 75 12.43 -4.89 -1.73
N GLN A 76 12.16 -3.59 -1.75
CA GLN A 76 11.88 -2.81 -0.54
C GLN A 76 10.57 -3.27 0.10
N PHE A 77 9.51 -3.43 -0.71
CA PHE A 77 8.20 -3.87 -0.23
C PHE A 77 8.26 -5.27 0.38
N SER A 78 8.94 -6.20 -0.29
CA SER A 78 9.13 -7.57 0.20
C SER A 78 9.83 -7.60 1.57
N ALA A 79 10.76 -6.67 1.82
CA ALA A 79 11.41 -6.54 3.12
C ALA A 79 10.46 -6.03 4.23
N LEU A 80 9.34 -5.40 3.90
CA LEU A 80 8.33 -4.93 4.86
C LEU A 80 7.35 -6.04 5.29
N LEU A 81 7.20 -7.10 4.48
CA LEU A 81 6.21 -8.16 4.69
C LEU A 81 6.24 -8.79 6.09
N PRO A 82 7.41 -9.09 6.70
CA PRO A 82 7.44 -9.64 8.05
C PRO A 82 6.80 -8.70 9.08
N ALA A 83 7.12 -7.39 9.04
CA ALA A 83 6.55 -6.43 9.97
C ALA A 83 5.04 -6.26 9.77
N LEU A 84 4.58 -6.24 8.50
CA LEU A 84 3.16 -6.20 8.17
C LEU A 84 2.39 -7.41 8.73
N SER A 85 2.99 -8.61 8.68
CA SER A 85 2.36 -9.83 9.22
C SER A 85 2.13 -9.80 10.74
N HIS A 86 2.85 -8.93 11.46
CA HIS A 86 2.68 -8.73 12.90
C HIS A 86 1.60 -7.69 13.24
N CYS A 87 1.11 -6.92 12.26
CA CYS A 87 0.11 -5.87 12.45
C CYS A 87 -1.31 -6.41 12.69
N SER A 88 -1.51 -7.13 13.79
CA SER A 88 -2.77 -7.83 14.12
C SER A 88 -4.01 -6.93 14.24
N GLN A 89 -3.80 -5.62 14.44
CA GLN A 89 -4.86 -4.62 14.55
C GLN A 89 -5.18 -3.91 13.23
N LEU A 90 -4.41 -4.18 12.15
CA LEU A 90 -4.53 -3.49 10.88
C LEU A 90 -5.90 -3.75 10.25
N THR A 91 -6.60 -2.68 9.91
CA THR A 91 -7.92 -2.70 9.26
C THR A 91 -7.84 -2.18 7.83
N THR A 92 -7.04 -1.13 7.61
CA THR A 92 -6.84 -0.49 6.31
C THR A 92 -5.36 -0.49 5.93
N PHE A 93 -5.08 -0.83 4.69
CA PHE A 93 -3.76 -0.72 4.10
C PHE A 93 -3.84 -0.20 2.66
N SER A 94 -3.17 0.91 2.38
CA SER A 94 -3.04 1.46 1.04
C SER A 94 -1.58 1.64 0.66
N PHE A 95 -1.25 1.28 -0.58
CA PHE A 95 0.08 1.45 -1.17
C PHE A 95 -0.03 1.63 -2.69
N CYS A 96 -1.10 2.30 -3.13
CA CYS A 96 -1.37 2.64 -4.51
C CYS A 96 -0.27 3.56 -5.09
N GLY A 97 -0.07 3.53 -6.40
CA GLY A 97 0.96 4.36 -7.04
C GLY A 97 2.41 3.91 -6.79
N ASN A 98 2.63 2.79 -6.10
CA ASN A 98 3.93 2.14 -6.02
C ASN A 98 4.12 1.13 -7.16
N PRO A 99 5.32 1.03 -7.76
CA PRO A 99 5.62 0.06 -8.81
C PRO A 99 5.79 -1.35 -8.24
N ILE A 100 4.67 -2.04 -8.02
CA ILE A 100 4.63 -3.38 -7.40
C ILE A 100 4.20 -4.44 -8.41
N SER A 101 4.95 -5.54 -8.49
CA SER A 101 4.61 -6.68 -9.34
C SER A 101 3.52 -7.57 -8.74
N MET A 102 2.87 -8.35 -9.61
CA MET A 102 1.91 -9.37 -9.20
C MET A 102 2.51 -10.39 -8.23
N ALA A 103 3.79 -10.75 -8.41
CA ALA A 103 4.48 -11.68 -7.53
C ALA A 103 4.54 -11.17 -6.08
N VAL A 104 4.82 -9.87 -5.88
CA VAL A 104 4.83 -9.25 -4.56
C VAL A 104 3.42 -9.14 -3.99
N LEU A 105 2.41 -8.86 -4.81
CA LEU A 105 1.01 -8.86 -4.35
C LEU A 105 0.56 -10.24 -3.86
N GLU A 106 0.88 -11.32 -4.58
CA GLU A 106 0.58 -12.66 -4.09
C GLU A 106 1.36 -13.00 -2.81
N SER A 107 2.60 -12.53 -2.68
CA SER A 107 3.39 -12.68 -1.46
C SER A 107 2.74 -11.96 -0.28
N LEU A 108 2.26 -10.73 -0.48
CA LEU A 108 1.52 -9.95 0.52
C LEU A 108 0.32 -10.74 1.05
N LEU A 109 -0.51 -11.30 0.17
CA LEU A 109 -1.67 -12.10 0.58
C LEU A 109 -1.31 -13.28 1.49
N ARG A 110 -0.21 -13.98 1.18
CA ARG A 110 0.26 -15.11 1.99
C ARG A 110 0.75 -14.67 3.36
N HIS A 111 1.30 -13.45 3.48
CA HIS A 111 1.78 -12.90 4.75
C HIS A 111 0.66 -12.27 5.59
N THR A 112 -0.43 -11.82 4.97
CA THR A 112 -1.53 -11.15 5.66
C THR A 112 -2.71 -12.08 5.97
N VAL A 113 -2.64 -13.37 5.62
CA VAL A 113 -3.72 -14.35 5.86
C VAL A 113 -4.15 -14.44 7.33
N GLY A 114 -3.24 -14.19 8.28
CA GLY A 114 -3.52 -14.21 9.72
C GLY A 114 -4.15 -12.91 10.26
N LEU A 115 -4.20 -11.84 9.47
CA LEU A 115 -4.68 -10.52 9.90
C LEU A 115 -6.21 -10.44 9.80
N SER A 116 -6.91 -11.09 10.74
CA SER A 116 -8.38 -11.20 10.75
C SER A 116 -9.16 -9.88 10.72
N LYS A 117 -8.53 -8.75 11.07
CA LYS A 117 -9.14 -7.40 11.05
C LYS A 117 -8.94 -6.66 9.73
N LEU A 118 -8.01 -7.12 8.89
CA LEU A 118 -7.68 -6.49 7.63
C LEU A 118 -8.87 -6.64 6.67
N SER A 119 -9.52 -5.52 6.36
CA SER A 119 -10.77 -5.51 5.60
C SER A 119 -10.72 -4.58 4.40
N HIS A 120 -9.85 -3.57 4.42
CA HIS A 120 -9.70 -2.58 3.37
C HIS A 120 -8.27 -2.54 2.87
N VAL A 121 -7.99 -3.22 1.75
CA VAL A 121 -6.68 -3.15 1.10
C VAL A 121 -6.83 -2.55 -0.29
N LEU A 122 -6.11 -1.45 -0.53
CA LEU A 122 -6.05 -0.79 -1.83
C LEU A 122 -4.74 -1.16 -2.52
N TYR A 123 -4.86 -2.00 -3.55
CA TYR A 123 -3.73 -2.51 -4.30
C TYR A 123 -3.39 -1.57 -5.47
N PRO A 124 -2.11 -1.33 -5.78
CA PRO A 124 -1.74 -0.73 -7.06
C PRO A 124 -2.07 -1.71 -8.19
N ALA A 125 -2.39 -1.20 -9.38
CA ALA A 125 -2.39 -2.02 -10.58
C ALA A 125 -1.00 -2.67 -10.75
N PRO A 126 -0.90 -4.00 -10.93
CA PRO A 126 0.39 -4.69 -10.97
C PRO A 126 1.25 -4.20 -12.14
N LEU A 127 2.57 -4.22 -12.00
CA LEU A 127 3.51 -3.82 -13.06
C LEU A 127 3.26 -4.52 -14.40
N GLU A 128 2.86 -5.79 -14.37
CA GLU A 128 2.57 -6.61 -15.54
C GLU A 128 1.31 -6.16 -16.31
N SER A 129 0.49 -5.30 -15.70
CA SER A 129 -0.70 -4.72 -16.35
C SER A 129 -0.37 -3.56 -17.28
N TYR A 130 0.80 -2.94 -17.16
CA TYR A 130 1.19 -1.79 -17.98
C TYR A 130 1.76 -2.22 -19.34
N GLU A 131 1.52 -1.41 -20.37
CA GLU A 131 2.04 -1.61 -21.72
C GLU A 131 3.42 -0.98 -21.90
N ASP A 132 3.68 0.11 -21.19
CA ASP A 132 4.84 0.97 -21.36
C ASP A 132 5.27 1.63 -20.04
N VAL A 133 6.39 2.36 -20.10
CA VAL A 133 6.94 3.15 -18.99
C VAL A 133 6.17 4.44 -18.71
N HIS A 134 5.22 4.81 -19.58
CA HIS A 134 4.39 6.01 -19.43
C HIS A 134 3.17 5.76 -18.54
N GLY A 135 2.97 4.51 -18.10
CA GLY A 135 1.91 4.15 -17.18
C GLY A 135 0.58 3.85 -17.88
N THR A 136 0.61 3.51 -19.17
CA THR A 136 -0.57 3.05 -19.91
C THR A 136 -0.98 1.65 -19.44
N VAL A 137 -2.19 1.52 -18.91
CA VAL A 137 -2.72 0.24 -18.40
C VAL A 137 -3.40 -0.56 -19.52
N HIS A 138 -2.97 -1.79 -19.75
CA HIS A 138 -3.68 -2.74 -20.61
C HIS A 138 -4.83 -3.40 -19.84
N LEU A 139 -6.06 -2.97 -20.10
CA LEU A 139 -7.26 -3.46 -19.38
C LEU A 139 -7.42 -5.00 -19.43
N GLY A 140 -7.12 -5.63 -20.57
CA GLY A 140 -7.16 -7.09 -20.68
C GLY A 140 -6.16 -7.84 -19.78
N ARG A 141 -4.91 -7.33 -19.66
CA ARG A 141 -3.91 -7.90 -18.74
C ARG A 141 -4.31 -7.65 -17.30
N LEU A 142 -4.78 -6.44 -16.98
CA LEU A 142 -5.27 -6.11 -15.65
C LEU A 142 -6.42 -7.04 -15.22
N ALA A 143 -7.38 -7.29 -16.10
CA ALA A 143 -8.49 -8.21 -15.84
C ALA A 143 -8.01 -9.64 -15.56
N HIS A 144 -7.02 -10.13 -16.33
CA HIS A 144 -6.42 -11.44 -16.09
C HIS A 144 -5.71 -11.52 -14.74
N LEU A 145 -4.91 -10.51 -14.39
CA LEU A 145 -4.21 -10.42 -13.10
C LEU A 145 -5.18 -10.28 -11.92
N HIS A 146 -6.28 -9.55 -12.10
CA HIS A 146 -7.36 -9.45 -11.11
C HIS A 146 -8.00 -10.81 -10.83
N ALA A 147 -8.32 -11.55 -11.88
CA ALA A 147 -8.85 -12.90 -11.75
C ALA A 147 -7.86 -13.83 -11.02
N ARG A 148 -6.56 -13.72 -11.33
CA ARG A 148 -5.50 -14.47 -10.64
C ARG A 148 -5.42 -14.11 -9.15
N LEU A 149 -5.43 -12.83 -8.79
CA LEU A 149 -5.34 -12.41 -7.39
C LEU A 149 -6.57 -12.87 -6.59
N LYS A 150 -7.76 -12.78 -7.20
CA LYS A 150 -9.00 -13.35 -6.64
C LYS A 150 -8.91 -14.85 -6.41
N GLN A 151 -8.35 -15.60 -7.36
CA GLN A 151 -8.14 -17.04 -7.18
C GLN A 151 -7.24 -17.32 -5.98
N VAL A 152 -6.13 -16.60 -5.83
CA VAL A 152 -5.23 -16.75 -4.67
C VAL A 152 -5.94 -16.41 -3.35
N LEU A 153 -6.77 -15.36 -3.32
CA LEU A 153 -7.59 -15.05 -2.15
C LEU A 153 -8.55 -16.19 -1.79
N GLN A 154 -9.21 -16.77 -2.78
CA GLN A 154 -10.12 -17.91 -2.58
C GLN A 154 -9.37 -19.15 -2.05
N GLU A 155 -8.19 -19.45 -2.60
CA GLU A 155 -7.32 -20.54 -2.14
C GLU A 155 -6.88 -20.34 -0.69
N LEU A 156 -6.69 -19.08 -0.27
CA LEU A 156 -6.33 -18.71 1.11
C LEU A 156 -7.53 -18.53 2.04
N GLY A 157 -8.77 -18.65 1.54
CA GLY A 157 -10.00 -18.43 2.32
C GLY A 157 -10.24 -16.97 2.72
N LEU A 158 -9.61 -16.02 2.03
CA LEU A 158 -9.73 -14.59 2.29
C LEU A 158 -10.95 -13.98 1.54
N PRO A 159 -11.52 -12.87 2.04
CA PRO A 159 -12.60 -12.17 1.37
C PRO A 159 -12.23 -11.79 -0.08
N SER A 160 -13.15 -12.02 -1.02
CA SER A 160 -12.84 -11.97 -2.47
C SER A 160 -12.86 -10.56 -3.10
N MET A 161 -12.90 -9.49 -2.31
CA MET A 161 -13.02 -8.13 -2.84
C MET A 161 -11.63 -7.51 -3.04
N VAL A 162 -11.27 -7.30 -4.31
CA VAL A 162 -10.00 -6.69 -4.72
C VAL A 162 -10.30 -5.49 -5.59
N TRP A 163 -9.65 -4.37 -5.28
CA TRP A 163 -9.67 -3.16 -6.09
C TRP A 163 -8.24 -2.83 -6.48
N PHE A 164 -8.01 -2.62 -7.78
CA PHE A 164 -6.74 -2.05 -8.24
C PHE A 164 -6.91 -0.56 -8.49
N SER A 165 -6.04 0.25 -7.90
CA SER A 165 -5.91 1.66 -8.26
C SER A 165 -4.97 1.79 -9.45
N GLY A 166 -5.43 2.43 -10.50
CA GLY A 166 -4.57 2.94 -11.57
C GLY A 166 -3.90 4.26 -11.20
N ASN A 167 -3.09 4.76 -12.14
CA ASN A 167 -2.55 6.11 -12.07
C ASN A 167 -3.67 7.16 -11.98
N PRO A 168 -3.42 8.29 -11.30
CA PRO A 168 -4.34 9.43 -11.30
C PRO A 168 -4.70 9.85 -12.73
N CYS A 169 -5.96 10.20 -12.96
CA CYS A 169 -6.39 10.75 -14.23
C CYS A 169 -5.59 12.04 -14.53
N PRO A 170 -4.95 12.17 -15.70
CA PRO A 170 -4.17 13.37 -16.03
C PRO A 170 -5.03 14.63 -16.18
N HIS A 171 -6.36 14.48 -16.31
CA HIS A 171 -7.29 15.60 -16.49
C HIS A 171 -7.87 16.13 -15.19
N CYS A 172 -8.31 15.27 -14.26
CA CYS A 172 -8.92 15.69 -12.99
C CYS A 172 -8.10 15.32 -11.74
N GLY A 173 -7.07 14.49 -11.87
CA GLY A 173 -6.27 14.00 -10.75
C GLY A 173 -6.93 12.87 -9.95
N ASP A 174 -8.17 12.48 -10.26
CA ASP A 174 -8.85 11.40 -9.54
C ASP A 174 -8.22 10.04 -9.87
N ARG A 175 -8.08 9.20 -8.84
CA ARG A 175 -7.63 7.82 -9.02
C ARG A 175 -8.73 6.99 -9.67
N THR A 176 -8.35 6.23 -10.69
CA THR A 176 -9.26 5.28 -11.33
C THR A 176 -9.19 3.95 -10.58
N PHE A 177 -10.33 3.45 -10.11
CA PHE A 177 -10.42 2.17 -9.42
C PHE A 177 -11.02 1.10 -10.34
N TYR A 178 -10.26 0.04 -10.57
CA TYR A 178 -10.68 -1.10 -11.38
C TYR A 178 -11.28 -2.19 -10.50
N SER A 179 -12.60 -2.33 -10.62
CA SER A 179 -13.44 -3.43 -10.10
C SER A 179 -13.92 -4.27 -11.29
N PRO A 180 -14.50 -5.49 -11.12
CA PRO A 180 -15.14 -6.26 -12.19
C PRO A 180 -16.12 -5.46 -13.07
N GLU A 181 -16.72 -4.39 -12.54
CA GLU A 181 -17.29 -3.30 -13.32
C GLU A 181 -16.35 -2.09 -13.17
N PRO A 182 -15.76 -1.58 -14.25
CA PRO A 182 -14.76 -0.52 -14.12
C PRO A 182 -15.45 0.76 -13.65
N ILE A 183 -15.02 1.29 -12.50
CA ILE A 183 -15.33 2.67 -12.13
C ILE A 183 -14.31 3.53 -12.87
N LEU A 184 -14.59 3.78 -14.14
CA LEU A 184 -13.80 4.69 -14.95
C LEU A 184 -13.96 6.09 -14.36
N CYS A 185 -12.86 6.85 -14.33
CA CYS A 185 -12.95 8.28 -14.06
C CYS A 185 -13.94 8.92 -15.06
N PRO A 186 -14.85 9.81 -14.63
CA PRO A 186 -15.82 10.47 -15.50
C PRO A 186 -15.20 11.12 -16.75
N CYS A 187 -13.94 11.57 -16.67
CA CYS A 187 -13.18 12.10 -17.81
C CYS A 187 -12.97 11.09 -18.94
N TYR A 188 -12.94 9.78 -18.66
CA TYR A 188 -12.84 8.71 -19.66
C TYR A 188 -14.21 8.16 -20.11
N MET A 189 -15.30 8.63 -19.51
CA MET A 189 -16.68 8.23 -19.87
C MET A 189 -17.37 9.23 -20.80
N ALA A 190 -16.71 10.32 -21.18
CA ALA A 190 -17.25 11.34 -22.07
C ALA A 190 -16.88 11.09 -23.55
N ALA A 191 -17.89 10.57 -24.28
CA ALA A 191 -18.13 10.57 -25.74
C ALA A 191 -17.01 10.14 -26.71
#